data_AF-A0A5C7LD21-F1
#
_entry.id   AF-A0A5C7LD21-F1
#
_cell.length_a   1.000
_cell.length_b   1.000
_cell.length_c   1.000
_cell.angle_alpha   90.00
_cell.angle_beta   90.00
_cell.angle_gamma   90.00
#
_symmetry.space_group_name_H-M   'P 1'
#
loop_
_entity.id
_entity.type
_entity.pdbx_description
1 polymer ?
#
loop_
_entity_poly.entity_id
_entity_poly.type
_entity_poly.pdbx_seq_one_letter_code
_entity_poly.pdbx_strand_id
1 'polypeptide(L)'
;MNYSIFSAVYAKLQTVTQLQDVKPFATYNFSGFPAACVEGSQHDNDFQTTNENLRIWQYDIYVHQEISVVGREVGVQLLLKAIDGIVTAFDSDFMLGGQVNIMHAVPGAWGYYTAGTASVIYAKIVVRCEEVKQVDYFGFAPRQLSGLTCWLKSDTGLVLRNNTYVQKWLDQSDAGNHFRQANNNYQPALTLNQLAGLPVVRFDGVNDFLIEQGVLQDLFVDTAMTIFIVFRALTISSPVSPSYNCNQVFSNALHDLAMILDNTPRIRSFADNASTNNHNIALNTWYVYEMRLGGGNIYASLNGNAEISQVCANISGGFEWNIYATPMFLGSGYPGSLPYANVDIGEFICYNRSLSPTEISQIKNYLNGRYAIY
;
A
#
# COMPACT_ATOMS: atom_id res chain seq x y z
N MET A 1 14.44 -19.85 -8.18
CA MET A 1 15.67 -19.03 -8.02
C MET A 1 15.51 -17.74 -8.83
N ASN A 2 15.63 -16.57 -8.21
CA ASN A 2 15.60 -15.26 -8.88
C ASN A 2 17.03 -14.79 -9.16
N TYR A 3 17.35 -14.48 -10.42
CA TYR A 3 18.71 -14.12 -10.84
C TYR A 3 19.19 -12.75 -10.32
N SER A 4 18.27 -11.78 -10.18
CA SER A 4 18.62 -10.44 -9.68
C SER A 4 19.02 -10.50 -8.21
N ILE A 5 18.20 -11.19 -7.40
CA ILE A 5 18.46 -11.38 -5.97
C ILE A 5 19.75 -12.18 -5.77
N PHE A 6 19.96 -13.25 -6.55
CA PHE A 6 21.21 -14.02 -6.53
C PHE A 6 22.44 -13.14 -6.80
N SER A 7 22.36 -12.29 -7.84
CA SER A 7 23.46 -11.40 -8.22
C SER A 7 23.76 -10.39 -7.09
N ALA A 8 22.73 -9.90 -6.40
CA ALA A 8 22.88 -8.98 -5.29
C ALA A 8 23.47 -9.66 -4.03
N VAL A 9 23.06 -10.90 -3.72
CA VAL A 9 23.67 -11.71 -2.65
C VAL A 9 25.16 -11.94 -2.93
N TYR A 10 25.50 -12.32 -4.16
CA TYR A 10 26.89 -12.51 -4.58
C TYR A 10 27.70 -11.21 -4.47
N ALA A 11 27.17 -10.09 -4.98
CA ALA A 11 27.83 -8.79 -4.88
C ALA A 11 28.04 -8.38 -3.41
N LYS A 12 27.07 -8.63 -2.52
CA LYS A 12 27.20 -8.34 -1.09
C LYS A 12 28.33 -9.16 -0.46
N LEU A 13 28.44 -10.45 -0.78
CA LEU A 13 29.54 -11.28 -0.28
C LEU A 13 30.93 -10.76 -0.66
N GLN A 14 31.07 -10.20 -1.86
CA GLN A 14 32.33 -9.60 -2.31
C GLN A 14 32.76 -8.38 -1.48
N THR A 15 31.85 -7.79 -0.69
CA THR A 15 32.16 -6.67 0.21
C THR A 15 32.72 -7.12 1.57
N VAL A 16 32.63 -8.41 1.90
CA VAL A 16 33.06 -8.95 3.20
C VAL A 16 34.57 -9.11 3.22
N THR A 17 35.25 -8.29 4.02
CA THR A 17 36.73 -8.21 4.04
C THR A 17 37.42 -9.44 4.62
N GLN A 18 36.70 -10.27 5.37
CA GLN A 18 37.19 -11.53 5.93
C GLN A 18 37.30 -12.65 4.88
N LEU A 19 36.69 -12.48 3.70
CA LEU A 19 36.74 -13.45 2.61
C LEU A 19 37.86 -13.11 1.64
N GLN A 20 38.72 -14.09 1.35
CA GLN A 20 39.81 -13.96 0.39
C GLN A 20 39.40 -14.30 -1.05
N ASP A 21 38.35 -15.11 -1.21
CA ASP A 21 37.80 -15.48 -2.50
C ASP A 21 36.28 -15.72 -2.39
N VAL A 22 35.54 -15.28 -3.39
CA VAL A 22 34.09 -15.46 -3.48
C VAL A 22 33.75 -15.99 -4.87
N LYS A 23 33.04 -17.11 -4.93
CA LYS A 23 32.65 -17.76 -6.17
C LYS A 23 31.13 -17.73 -6.35
N PRO A 24 30.63 -17.49 -7.57
CA PRO A 24 29.20 -17.38 -7.80
C PRO A 24 28.48 -18.73 -7.67
N PHE A 25 29.18 -19.86 -7.83
CA PHE A 25 28.58 -21.19 -7.74
C PHE A 25 29.40 -22.09 -6.82
N ALA A 26 28.76 -23.13 -6.28
CA ALA A 26 29.42 -24.13 -5.44
C ALA A 26 30.65 -24.73 -6.15
N THR A 27 31.81 -24.63 -5.50
CA THR A 27 33.08 -25.12 -6.00
C THR A 27 34.01 -25.46 -4.84
N TYR A 28 35.03 -26.27 -5.11
CA TYR A 28 36.09 -26.59 -4.16
C TYR A 28 37.42 -25.93 -4.53
N ASN A 29 37.47 -25.16 -5.62
CA ASN A 29 38.68 -24.52 -6.12
C ASN A 29 38.67 -23.01 -5.80
N PHE A 30 39.36 -22.65 -4.73
CA PHE A 30 39.47 -21.27 -4.22
C PHE A 30 40.91 -20.77 -4.29
N SER A 31 41.10 -19.48 -4.51
CA SER A 31 42.43 -18.85 -4.53
C SER A 31 43.00 -18.53 -3.14
N GLY A 32 42.18 -18.60 -2.08
CA GLY A 32 42.58 -18.34 -0.69
C GLY A 32 41.45 -18.64 0.28
N PHE A 33 41.75 -18.78 1.57
CA PHE A 33 40.79 -19.08 2.63
C PHE A 33 40.87 -18.05 3.78
N PRO A 34 39.77 -17.62 4.40
CA PRO A 34 38.38 -18.08 4.20
C PRO A 34 37.81 -17.72 2.83
N ALA A 35 37.02 -18.62 2.24
CA ALA A 35 36.35 -18.40 0.96
C ALA A 35 34.85 -18.62 1.10
N ALA A 36 34.06 -18.05 0.19
CA ALA A 36 32.63 -18.32 0.13
C ALA A 36 32.15 -18.67 -1.27
N CYS A 37 31.10 -19.49 -1.35
CA CYS A 37 30.34 -19.68 -2.58
C CYS A 37 28.83 -19.69 -2.29
N VAL A 38 28.03 -19.36 -3.31
CA VAL A 38 26.57 -19.30 -3.22
C VAL A 38 25.94 -20.36 -4.11
N GLU A 39 24.86 -20.97 -3.67
CA GLU A 39 23.99 -21.80 -4.49
C GLU A 39 22.50 -21.57 -4.16
N GLY A 40 21.63 -22.14 -4.99
CA GLY A 40 20.20 -22.19 -4.67
C GLY A 40 19.94 -23.13 -3.53
N SER A 41 19.11 -22.71 -2.57
CA SER A 41 18.74 -23.60 -1.50
C SER A 41 17.90 -24.76 -2.02
N GLN A 42 18.09 -25.94 -1.44
CA GLN A 42 17.26 -27.13 -1.66
C GLN A 42 15.94 -27.08 -0.88
N HIS A 43 15.74 -26.06 -0.05
CA HIS A 43 14.49 -25.84 0.68
C HIS A 43 13.44 -25.22 -0.25
N ASP A 44 12.17 -25.55 0.01
CA ASP A 44 11.06 -25.16 -0.85
C ASP A 44 10.98 -23.63 -0.96
N ASN A 45 11.00 -23.12 -2.19
CA ASN A 45 10.56 -21.75 -2.44
C ASN A 45 9.04 -21.76 -2.22
N ASP A 46 8.60 -21.19 -1.10
CA ASP A 46 7.20 -21.24 -0.68
C ASP A 46 6.42 -20.01 -1.18
N PHE A 47 5.17 -20.26 -1.56
CA PHE A 47 4.20 -19.24 -1.92
C PHE A 47 3.17 -19.18 -0.79
N GLN A 48 3.32 -18.21 0.12
CA GLN A 48 2.54 -18.21 1.35
C GLN A 48 1.09 -17.76 1.16
N THR A 49 0.81 -16.77 0.29
CA THR A 49 -0.57 -16.31 0.04
C THR A 49 -0.77 -15.79 -1.39
N THR A 50 -1.92 -16.10 -2.00
CA THR A 50 -2.34 -15.51 -3.31
C THR A 50 -2.69 -14.04 -3.24
N ASN A 51 -2.93 -13.51 -2.03
CA ASN A 51 -3.47 -12.17 -1.84
C ASN A 51 -2.37 -11.10 -1.80
N GLU A 52 -1.17 -11.44 -1.32
CA GLU A 52 -0.05 -10.49 -1.20
C GLU A 52 1.02 -10.72 -2.28
N ASN A 53 0.93 -11.83 -3.04
CA ASN A 53 1.91 -12.23 -4.05
C ASN A 53 3.34 -12.22 -3.47
N LEU A 54 3.48 -12.68 -2.24
CA LEU A 54 4.74 -12.80 -1.52
C LEU A 54 5.50 -14.04 -2.00
N ARG A 55 6.74 -13.84 -2.41
CA ARG A 55 7.66 -14.87 -2.89
C ARG A 55 8.82 -14.98 -1.93
N ILE A 56 9.10 -16.20 -1.48
CA ILE A 56 10.26 -16.47 -0.64
C ILE A 56 11.31 -17.16 -1.50
N TRP A 57 12.50 -16.55 -1.55
CA TRP A 57 13.67 -17.10 -2.23
C TRP A 57 14.73 -17.44 -1.19
N GLN A 58 15.29 -18.64 -1.26
CA GLN A 58 16.35 -19.06 -0.37
C GLN A 58 17.64 -19.37 -1.13
N TYR A 59 18.76 -18.90 -0.57
CA TYR A 59 20.10 -19.11 -1.08
C TYR A 59 20.98 -19.67 0.03
N ASP A 60 21.80 -20.65 -0.33
CA ASP A 60 22.74 -21.26 0.58
C ASP A 60 24.13 -20.70 0.30
N ILE A 61 24.78 -20.15 1.32
CA ILE A 61 26.15 -19.67 1.27
C ILE A 61 27.01 -20.70 2.01
N TYR A 62 28.02 -21.24 1.35
CA TYR A 62 29.02 -22.09 1.98
C TYR A 62 30.28 -21.29 2.20
N VAL A 63 30.72 -21.23 3.45
CA VAL A 63 31.97 -20.58 3.87
C VAL A 63 32.96 -21.67 4.17
N HIS A 64 34.12 -21.64 3.53
CA HIS A 64 35.14 -22.67 3.56
C HIS A 64 36.40 -22.14 4.24
N GLN A 65 37.05 -22.97 5.05
CA GLN A 65 38.35 -22.69 5.63
C GLN A 65 39.21 -23.95 5.64
N GLU A 66 40.34 -23.91 4.95
CA GLU A 66 41.32 -24.99 5.01
C GLU A 66 41.98 -25.03 6.39
N ILE A 67 42.02 -26.22 7.00
CA ILE A 67 42.60 -26.45 8.34
C ILE A 67 43.93 -27.18 8.28
N SER A 68 44.28 -27.80 7.14
CA SER A 68 45.57 -28.48 6.94
C SER A 68 46.76 -27.51 6.97
N VAL A 69 46.55 -26.24 6.62
CA VAL A 69 47.61 -25.21 6.58
C VAL A 69 47.76 -24.47 7.91
N VAL A 70 46.65 -24.00 8.47
CA VAL A 70 46.66 -23.12 9.67
C VAL A 70 46.45 -23.87 10.99
N GLY A 71 46.10 -25.15 10.94
CA GLY A 71 45.68 -25.92 12.11
C GLY A 71 44.21 -25.71 12.46
N ARG A 72 43.59 -26.72 13.08
CA ARG A 72 42.14 -26.75 13.32
C ARG A 72 41.63 -25.60 14.18
N GLU A 73 42.33 -25.26 15.26
CA GLU A 73 41.90 -24.22 16.21
C GLU A 73 41.84 -22.85 15.52
N VAL A 74 42.93 -22.46 14.86
CA VAL A 74 43.02 -21.19 14.11
C VAL A 74 42.02 -21.18 12.96
N GLY A 75 41.86 -22.29 12.24
CA GLY A 75 40.89 -22.38 11.15
C GLY A 75 39.44 -22.21 11.63
N VAL A 76 39.06 -22.77 12.78
CA VAL A 76 37.71 -22.54 13.35
C VAL A 76 37.51 -21.07 13.70
N GLN A 77 38.51 -20.40 14.29
CA GLN A 77 38.41 -18.98 14.62
C GLN A 77 38.29 -18.08 13.38
N LEU A 78 39.04 -18.39 12.31
CA LEU A 78 38.95 -17.69 11.04
C LEU A 78 37.57 -17.89 10.39
N LEU A 79 37.04 -19.11 10.43
CA LEU A 79 35.71 -19.41 9.93
C LEU A 79 34.61 -18.65 10.70
N LEU A 80 34.68 -18.61 12.04
CA LEU A 80 33.75 -17.84 12.87
C LEU A 80 33.78 -16.34 12.52
N LYS A 81 34.97 -15.75 12.42
CA LYS A 81 35.11 -14.33 12.03
C LYS A 81 34.55 -14.05 10.64
N ALA A 82 34.71 -14.97 9.70
CA ALA A 82 34.13 -14.85 8.36
C ALA A 82 32.60 -14.91 8.41
N ILE A 83 32.02 -15.84 9.19
CA ILE A 83 30.57 -15.93 9.39
C ILE A 83 30.01 -14.64 10.02
N ASP A 84 30.64 -14.13 11.09
CA ASP A 84 30.22 -12.88 11.74
C ASP A 84 30.27 -11.69 10.76
N GLY A 85 31.33 -11.62 9.95
CA GLY A 85 31.47 -10.60 8.91
C GLY A 85 30.38 -10.68 7.85
N ILE A 86 30.03 -11.89 7.40
CA ILE A 86 28.94 -12.11 6.45
C ILE A 86 27.60 -11.69 7.07
N VAL A 87 27.24 -12.21 8.24
CA VAL A 87 25.97 -11.90 8.89
C VAL A 87 25.84 -10.40 9.13
N THR A 88 26.89 -9.74 9.62
CA THR A 88 26.91 -8.27 9.81
C THR A 88 26.70 -7.51 8.50
N ALA A 89 27.31 -7.96 7.40
CA ALA A 89 27.15 -7.32 6.09
C ALA A 89 25.72 -7.46 5.53
N PHE A 90 25.04 -8.58 5.81
CA PHE A 90 23.64 -8.77 5.44
C PHE A 90 22.67 -8.04 6.39
N ASP A 91 22.92 -8.05 7.70
CA ASP A 91 22.07 -7.35 8.70
C ASP A 91 22.10 -5.83 8.54
N SER A 92 23.23 -5.28 8.09
CA SER A 92 23.37 -3.84 7.79
C SER A 92 22.63 -3.40 6.52
N ASP A 93 22.13 -4.33 5.70
CA ASP A 93 21.34 -4.08 4.50
C ASP A 93 20.30 -5.19 4.32
N PHE A 94 19.35 -5.23 5.25
CA PHE A 94 18.25 -6.20 5.27
C PHE A 94 17.29 -6.06 4.07
N MET A 95 17.43 -5.03 3.23
CA MET A 95 16.70 -4.85 1.98
C MET A 95 17.52 -5.24 0.73
N LEU A 96 18.77 -5.67 0.91
CA LEU A 96 19.71 -6.04 -0.15
C LEU A 96 19.74 -5.00 -1.30
N GLY A 97 19.93 -3.72 -0.95
CA GLY A 97 19.91 -2.62 -1.92
C GLY A 97 18.55 -2.38 -2.58
N GLY A 98 17.46 -2.74 -1.90
CA GLY A 98 16.08 -2.61 -2.39
C GLY A 98 15.62 -3.73 -3.32
N GLN A 99 16.39 -4.81 -3.46
CA GLN A 99 16.00 -5.96 -4.28
C GLN A 99 14.93 -6.85 -3.62
N VAL A 100 14.75 -6.72 -2.31
CA VAL A 100 13.83 -7.52 -1.49
C VAL A 100 13.20 -6.63 -0.42
N ASN A 101 12.05 -7.03 0.13
CA ASN A 101 11.39 -6.29 1.21
C ASN A 101 12.09 -6.52 2.55
N ILE A 102 12.45 -7.78 2.81
CA ILE A 102 13.22 -8.16 3.99
C ILE A 102 14.06 -9.39 3.66
N MET A 103 15.23 -9.47 4.28
CA MET A 103 16.12 -10.61 4.19
C MET A 103 16.78 -10.88 5.53
N HIS A 104 17.00 -12.16 5.80
CA HIS A 104 17.68 -12.65 6.99
C HIS A 104 18.74 -13.68 6.60
N ALA A 105 19.96 -13.49 7.09
CA ALA A 105 21.06 -14.44 6.97
C ALA A 105 21.23 -15.21 8.28
N VAL A 106 20.99 -16.52 8.25
CA VAL A 106 21.01 -17.37 9.44
C VAL A 106 22.14 -18.40 9.33
N PRO A 107 23.12 -18.40 10.25
CA PRO A 107 24.10 -19.48 10.33
C PRO A 107 23.43 -20.83 10.52
N GLY A 108 23.86 -21.81 9.71
CA GLY A 108 23.31 -23.14 9.64
C GLY A 108 24.34 -24.23 9.97
N ALA A 109 24.25 -25.36 9.28
CA ALA A 109 25.04 -26.55 9.55
C ALA A 109 26.54 -26.36 9.27
N TRP A 110 27.37 -27.10 10.02
CA TRP A 110 28.82 -27.16 9.85
C TRP A 110 29.22 -28.55 9.40
N GLY A 111 30.32 -28.64 8.66
CA GLY A 111 30.84 -29.92 8.22
C GLY A 111 32.31 -29.87 7.85
N TYR A 112 32.80 -31.01 7.37
CA TYR A 112 34.17 -31.18 6.92
C TYR A 112 34.18 -31.96 5.62
N TYR A 113 35.13 -31.63 4.75
CA TYR A 113 35.43 -32.43 3.57
C TYR A 113 36.93 -32.41 3.28
N THR A 114 37.35 -33.34 2.44
CA THR A 114 38.72 -33.42 1.92
C THR A 114 38.74 -32.98 0.47
N ALA A 115 39.50 -31.93 0.16
CA ALA A 115 39.79 -31.52 -1.22
C ALA A 115 41.21 -32.00 -1.56
N GLY A 116 41.32 -33.12 -2.27
CA GLY A 116 42.60 -33.80 -2.45
C GLY A 116 43.16 -34.28 -1.11
N THR A 117 44.32 -33.76 -0.70
CA THR A 117 44.96 -34.05 0.60
C THR A 117 44.64 -33.02 1.68
N ALA A 118 44.00 -31.90 1.33
CA ALA A 118 43.66 -30.83 2.27
C ALA A 118 42.34 -31.12 3.00
N SER A 119 42.35 -30.94 4.32
CA SER A 119 41.14 -30.96 5.14
C SER A 119 40.57 -29.55 5.24
N VAL A 120 39.28 -29.40 4.95
CA VAL A 120 38.56 -28.12 4.97
C VAL A 120 37.36 -28.25 5.90
N ILE A 121 37.21 -27.26 6.79
CA ILE A 121 35.97 -27.05 7.55
C ILE A 121 35.09 -26.08 6.78
N TYR A 122 33.79 -26.31 6.77
CA TYR A 122 32.84 -25.37 6.19
C TYR A 122 31.65 -25.12 7.10
N ALA A 123 31.04 -23.96 6.92
CA ALA A 123 29.75 -23.59 7.51
C ALA A 123 28.78 -23.14 6.42
N LYS A 124 27.52 -23.53 6.57
CA LYS A 124 26.41 -23.08 5.74
C LYS A 124 25.76 -21.85 6.38
N ILE A 125 25.39 -20.86 5.59
CA ILE A 125 24.50 -19.76 5.98
C ILE A 125 23.31 -19.78 5.03
N VAL A 126 22.10 -19.76 5.57
CA VAL A 126 20.87 -19.67 4.77
C VAL A 126 20.45 -18.22 4.70
N VAL A 127 20.36 -17.69 3.49
CA VAL A 127 19.82 -16.35 3.23
C VAL A 127 18.39 -16.51 2.75
N ARG A 128 17.44 -16.10 3.59
CA ARG A 128 16.02 -16.06 3.24
C ARG A 128 15.67 -14.65 2.79
N CYS A 129 15.21 -14.53 1.56
CA CYS A 129 14.79 -13.28 0.92
C CYS A 129 13.28 -13.31 0.69
N GLU A 130 12.58 -12.30 1.19
CA GLU A 130 11.14 -12.14 0.98
C GLU A 130 10.88 -10.97 0.02
N GLU A 131 10.21 -11.28 -1.08
CA GLU A 131 9.83 -10.35 -2.14
C GLU A 131 8.30 -10.31 -2.22
N VAL A 132 7.69 -9.22 -1.76
CA VAL A 132 6.30 -8.91 -2.05
C VAL A 132 6.26 -8.40 -3.49
N LYS A 133 5.75 -9.21 -4.41
CA LYS A 133 5.37 -8.70 -5.73
C LYS A 133 4.05 -7.98 -5.62
N GLN A 134 4.04 -6.84 -4.92
CA GLN A 134 2.96 -5.88 -5.11
C GLN A 134 3.00 -5.48 -6.58
N VAL A 135 1.83 -5.48 -7.21
CA VAL A 135 1.64 -4.92 -8.55
C VAL A 135 1.70 -3.40 -8.40
N ASP A 136 2.89 -2.90 -8.03
CA ASP A 136 3.22 -1.49 -7.97
C ASP A 136 3.62 -1.09 -9.38
N TYR A 137 2.62 -0.84 -10.22
CA TYR A 137 2.82 -0.08 -11.44
C TYR A 137 3.45 1.27 -11.03
N PHE A 138 4.76 1.41 -11.21
CA PHE A 138 5.59 2.63 -11.07
C PHE A 138 6.32 2.93 -9.74
N GLY A 139 6.47 1.99 -8.79
CA GLY A 139 7.31 2.20 -7.59
C GLY A 139 6.90 3.39 -6.71
N PHE A 140 5.73 3.95 -6.99
CA PHE A 140 5.13 5.04 -6.27
C PHE A 140 3.90 4.52 -5.50
N ALA A 141 3.79 4.89 -4.22
CA ALA A 141 2.64 4.61 -3.38
C ALA A 141 2.18 5.91 -2.68
N PRO A 142 0.86 6.07 -2.42
CA PRO A 142 0.31 7.23 -1.74
C PRO A 142 1.07 7.66 -0.47
N ARG A 143 1.57 6.68 0.29
CA ARG A 143 2.35 6.86 1.52
C ARG A 143 3.67 7.63 1.35
N GLN A 144 4.25 7.67 0.15
CA GLN A 144 5.47 8.42 -0.11
C GLN A 144 5.26 9.93 -0.16
N LEU A 145 4.01 10.39 -0.27
CA LEU A 145 3.66 11.80 -0.13
C LEU A 145 3.30 12.11 1.33
N SER A 146 3.83 13.21 1.85
CA SER A 146 3.51 13.67 3.20
C SER A 146 2.05 14.11 3.31
N GLY A 147 1.52 14.06 4.54
CA GLY A 147 0.15 14.49 4.85
C GLY A 147 -0.93 13.46 4.54
N LEU A 148 -0.58 12.21 4.23
CA LEU A 148 -1.55 11.11 4.06
C LEU A 148 -2.23 10.82 5.41
N THR A 149 -3.55 10.97 5.46
CA THR A 149 -4.35 10.79 6.68
C THR A 149 -5.36 9.66 6.58
N CYS A 150 -5.67 9.17 5.39
CA CYS A 150 -6.49 7.98 5.20
C CYS A 150 -6.16 7.33 3.87
N TRP A 151 -6.06 6.00 3.86
CA TRP A 151 -5.87 5.20 2.66
C TRP A 151 -6.61 3.87 2.77
N LEU A 152 -7.73 3.74 2.07
CA LEU A 152 -8.58 2.56 2.10
C LEU A 152 -8.52 1.84 0.74
N LYS A 153 -8.18 0.56 0.75
CA LYS A 153 -8.09 -0.28 -0.46
C LYS A 153 -9.05 -1.45 -0.37
N SER A 154 -9.86 -1.69 -1.38
CA SER A 154 -10.93 -2.70 -1.30
C SER A 154 -10.41 -4.15 -1.33
N ASP A 155 -9.13 -4.34 -1.62
CA ASP A 155 -8.44 -5.64 -1.61
C ASP A 155 -7.51 -5.84 -0.40
N THR A 156 -7.44 -4.88 0.53
CA THR A 156 -6.56 -4.96 1.71
C THR A 156 -7.21 -4.31 2.92
N GLY A 157 -6.99 -4.88 4.12
CA GLY A 157 -7.46 -4.25 5.36
C GLY A 157 -8.99 -4.31 5.58
N LEU A 158 -9.70 -5.21 4.90
CA LEU A 158 -11.13 -5.43 5.16
C LEU A 158 -11.34 -6.43 6.30
N VAL A 159 -12.13 -6.04 7.29
CA VAL A 159 -12.69 -6.96 8.30
C VAL A 159 -14.10 -7.31 7.87
N LEU A 160 -14.32 -8.58 7.55
CA LEU A 160 -15.56 -9.07 6.98
C LEU A 160 -16.40 -9.84 7.98
N ARG A 161 -17.70 -9.59 7.97
CA ARG A 161 -18.71 -10.47 8.55
C ARG A 161 -19.14 -11.49 7.49
N ASN A 162 -19.08 -12.77 7.84
CA ASN A 162 -19.47 -13.90 6.98
C ASN A 162 -18.77 -13.89 5.61
N ASN A 163 -17.55 -13.35 5.52
CA ASN A 163 -16.80 -13.19 4.26
C ASN A 163 -17.54 -12.42 3.15
N THR A 164 -18.57 -11.64 3.48
CA THR A 164 -19.40 -10.95 2.48
C THR A 164 -19.64 -9.48 2.82
N TYR A 165 -19.80 -9.13 4.09
CA TYR A 165 -20.16 -7.77 4.49
C TYR A 165 -18.98 -7.08 5.19
N VAL A 166 -18.68 -5.85 4.79
CA VAL A 166 -17.56 -5.06 5.32
C VAL A 166 -17.98 -4.44 6.65
N GLN A 167 -17.46 -4.98 7.75
CA GLN A 167 -17.65 -4.44 9.09
C GLN A 167 -16.67 -3.30 9.38
N LYS A 168 -15.44 -3.41 8.88
CA LYS A 168 -14.39 -2.40 9.05
C LYS A 168 -13.53 -2.35 7.79
N TRP A 169 -13.20 -1.14 7.37
CA TRP A 169 -12.20 -0.87 6.35
C TRP A 169 -11.02 -0.17 7.03
N LEU A 170 -9.94 -0.93 7.20
CA LEU A 170 -8.76 -0.46 7.88
C LEU A 170 -7.99 0.51 6.99
N ASP A 171 -7.80 1.71 7.50
CA ASP A 171 -6.76 2.63 7.04
C ASP A 171 -5.38 1.95 6.90
N GLN A 172 -4.81 2.09 5.71
CA GLN A 172 -3.49 1.63 5.29
C GLN A 172 -2.44 2.75 5.38
N SER A 173 -2.82 3.94 5.85
CA SER A 173 -1.91 5.00 6.28
C SER A 173 -1.36 4.73 7.70
N ASP A 174 -0.52 5.62 8.23
CA ASP A 174 -0.08 5.56 9.64
C ASP A 174 -0.97 6.36 10.60
N ALA A 175 -2.04 6.98 10.09
CA ALA A 175 -2.93 7.83 10.89
C ALA A 175 -3.97 7.02 11.68
N GLY A 176 -4.32 5.82 11.24
CA GLY A 176 -5.26 4.93 11.95
C GLY A 176 -6.73 5.33 11.82
N ASN A 177 -7.08 6.13 10.82
CA ASN A 177 -8.44 6.65 10.59
C ASN A 177 -9.33 5.60 9.91
N HIS A 178 -9.68 4.55 10.65
CA HIS A 178 -10.44 3.42 10.12
C HIS A 178 -11.95 3.68 10.02
N PHE A 179 -12.54 3.22 8.93
CA PHE A 179 -13.97 3.28 8.68
C PHE A 179 -14.65 2.00 9.18
N ARG A 180 -15.82 2.10 9.82
CA ARG A 180 -16.51 0.94 10.40
C ARG A 180 -18.03 1.05 10.31
N GLN A 181 -18.70 -0.09 10.45
CA GLN A 181 -20.13 -0.18 10.64
C GLN A 181 -20.46 -1.29 11.64
N ALA A 182 -20.95 -0.87 12.81
CA ALA A 182 -21.30 -1.79 13.89
C ALA A 182 -22.64 -2.48 13.64
N ASN A 183 -23.58 -1.84 12.93
CA ASN A 183 -24.86 -2.44 12.62
C ASN A 183 -24.77 -3.34 11.39
N ASN A 184 -24.95 -4.63 11.64
CA ASN A 184 -25.03 -5.70 10.67
C ASN A 184 -25.96 -5.47 9.46
N ASN A 185 -27.01 -4.66 9.60
CA ASN A 185 -27.96 -4.39 8.52
C ASN A 185 -27.58 -3.19 7.65
N TYR A 186 -26.52 -2.46 7.99
CA TYR A 186 -26.05 -1.25 7.31
C TYR A 186 -24.64 -1.42 6.72
N GLN A 187 -24.12 -2.65 6.74
CA GLN A 187 -22.76 -2.95 6.28
C GLN A 187 -22.74 -3.13 4.76
N PRO A 188 -21.89 -2.39 4.04
CA PRO A 188 -21.73 -2.58 2.60
C PRO A 188 -21.18 -3.98 2.29
N ALA A 189 -21.42 -4.46 1.07
CA ALA A 189 -20.98 -5.77 0.63
C ALA A 189 -19.60 -5.72 -0.07
N LEU A 190 -18.77 -6.74 0.14
CA LEU A 190 -17.59 -6.99 -0.67
C LEU A 190 -18.00 -7.70 -1.96
N THR A 191 -17.74 -7.09 -3.12
CA THR A 191 -17.99 -7.71 -4.42
C THR A 191 -16.67 -8.00 -5.12
N LEU A 192 -16.41 -9.26 -5.45
CA LEU A 192 -15.15 -9.69 -6.06
C LEU A 192 -15.08 -9.38 -7.56
N ASN A 193 -13.88 -9.24 -8.10
CA ASN A 193 -13.58 -9.16 -9.54
C ASN A 193 -14.38 -8.08 -10.29
N GLN A 194 -14.53 -6.89 -9.71
CA GLN A 194 -15.34 -5.81 -10.31
C GLN A 194 -14.52 -4.74 -11.04
N LEU A 195 -13.24 -4.59 -10.71
CA LEU A 195 -12.36 -3.56 -11.27
C LEU A 195 -10.96 -4.10 -11.43
N ALA A 196 -10.50 -4.28 -12.69
CA ALA A 196 -9.18 -4.85 -13.00
C ALA A 196 -8.85 -6.17 -12.27
N GLY A 197 -9.87 -7.02 -12.04
CA GLY A 197 -9.71 -8.28 -11.30
C GLY A 197 -9.65 -8.11 -9.77
N LEU A 198 -9.75 -6.88 -9.25
CA LEU A 198 -9.78 -6.58 -7.83
C LEU A 198 -11.23 -6.53 -7.30
N PRO A 199 -11.43 -6.84 -6.00
CA PRO A 199 -12.69 -6.62 -5.32
C PRO A 199 -13.03 -5.13 -5.17
N VAL A 200 -14.26 -4.82 -4.79
CA VAL A 200 -14.76 -3.47 -4.50
C VAL A 200 -15.73 -3.51 -3.32
N VAL A 201 -15.89 -2.39 -2.61
CA VAL A 201 -16.89 -2.23 -1.55
C VAL A 201 -18.15 -1.62 -2.16
N ARG A 202 -19.26 -2.35 -2.10
CA ARG A 202 -20.56 -2.01 -2.69
C ARG A 202 -21.51 -1.47 -1.62
N PHE A 203 -22.01 -0.27 -1.86
CA PHE A 203 -23.08 0.37 -1.10
C PHE A 203 -24.37 0.26 -1.93
N ASP A 204 -25.47 -0.18 -1.31
CA ASP A 204 -26.69 -0.55 -2.02
C ASP A 204 -27.66 0.61 -2.32
N GLY A 205 -27.38 1.81 -1.77
CA GLY A 205 -28.26 2.98 -1.88
C GLY A 205 -29.52 2.94 -1.03
N VAL A 206 -29.64 1.99 -0.09
CA VAL A 206 -30.78 1.86 0.82
C VAL A 206 -30.41 2.29 2.23
N ASN A 207 -29.38 1.68 2.81
CA ASN A 207 -28.99 1.94 4.19
C ASN A 207 -27.50 1.69 4.48
N ASP A 208 -26.72 1.27 3.49
CA ASP A 208 -25.31 0.96 3.66
C ASP A 208 -24.46 2.21 3.87
N PHE A 209 -23.61 2.20 4.89
CA PHE A 209 -22.59 3.23 5.10
C PHE A 209 -21.44 2.72 5.97
N LEU A 210 -20.29 3.38 5.87
CA LEU A 210 -19.19 3.26 6.83
C LEU A 210 -18.91 4.62 7.46
N ILE A 211 -18.59 4.63 8.75
CA ILE A 211 -18.26 5.83 9.52
C ILE A 211 -16.84 5.76 10.07
N GLU A 212 -16.09 6.84 9.88
CA GLU A 212 -14.90 7.17 10.68
C GLU A 212 -15.41 7.93 11.92
N GLN A 213 -15.24 7.37 13.13
CA GLN A 213 -15.85 7.92 14.36
C GLN A 213 -15.00 8.98 15.06
N GLY A 214 -13.84 9.31 14.50
CA GLY A 214 -13.06 10.47 14.87
C GLY A 214 -13.75 11.77 14.46
N VAL A 215 -12.95 12.82 14.50
CA VAL A 215 -13.38 14.17 14.19
C VAL A 215 -12.72 14.58 12.88
N LEU A 216 -13.40 15.39 12.05
CA LEU A 216 -12.91 15.74 10.71
C LEU A 216 -11.48 16.32 10.71
N GLN A 217 -11.05 16.94 11.82
CA GLN A 217 -9.69 17.42 12.06
C GLN A 217 -8.61 16.31 12.05
N ASP A 218 -8.97 15.06 12.33
CA ASP A 218 -8.06 13.91 12.28
C ASP A 218 -7.73 13.54 10.82
N LEU A 219 -8.57 13.97 9.89
CA LEU A 219 -8.46 13.73 8.46
C LEU A 219 -7.93 14.94 7.70
N PHE A 220 -8.37 16.15 8.04
CA PHE A 220 -8.15 17.34 7.22
C PHE A 220 -7.82 18.59 8.04
N VAL A 221 -7.13 19.54 7.39
CA VAL A 221 -6.95 20.90 7.88
C VAL A 221 -7.99 21.81 7.24
N ASP A 222 -8.37 22.86 7.94
CA ASP A 222 -9.48 23.74 7.58
C ASP A 222 -9.40 24.45 6.24
N THR A 223 -8.18 24.73 5.84
CA THR A 223 -7.82 25.54 4.69
C THR A 223 -7.27 24.69 3.55
N ALA A 224 -7.01 23.41 3.78
CA ALA A 224 -6.26 22.58 2.86
C ALA A 224 -6.54 21.07 3.02
N MET A 225 -6.91 20.42 1.92
CA MET A 225 -7.08 18.97 1.84
C MET A 225 -7.03 18.50 0.39
N THR A 226 -6.77 17.20 0.17
CA THR A 226 -6.92 16.54 -1.13
C THR A 226 -7.49 15.15 -0.93
N ILE A 227 -8.54 14.81 -1.67
CA ILE A 227 -9.25 13.52 -1.61
C ILE A 227 -9.21 12.90 -3.00
N PHE A 228 -8.89 11.61 -3.07
CA PHE A 228 -9.08 10.80 -4.26
C PHE A 228 -10.04 9.66 -3.96
N ILE A 229 -10.89 9.34 -4.92
CA ILE A 229 -11.78 8.19 -4.84
C ILE A 229 -11.89 7.49 -6.19
N VAL A 230 -11.77 6.16 -6.16
CA VAL A 230 -12.04 5.29 -7.30
C VAL A 230 -13.43 4.71 -7.11
N PHE A 231 -14.36 5.09 -7.96
CA PHE A 231 -15.76 4.69 -7.80
C PHE A 231 -16.50 4.50 -9.13
N ARG A 232 -17.64 3.82 -9.06
CA ARG A 232 -18.70 3.88 -10.08
C ARG A 232 -20.05 4.05 -9.43
N ALA A 233 -20.94 4.80 -10.07
CA ALA A 233 -22.34 4.91 -9.68
C ALA A 233 -23.17 3.82 -10.36
N LEU A 234 -23.95 3.06 -9.60
CA LEU A 234 -24.82 2.01 -10.14
C LEU A 234 -26.21 2.57 -10.46
N THR A 235 -26.79 3.31 -9.51
CA THR A 235 -28.02 4.09 -9.71
C THR A 235 -27.91 5.43 -9.00
N ILE A 236 -28.64 6.44 -9.48
CA ILE A 236 -28.79 7.72 -8.80
C ILE A 236 -30.29 7.98 -8.64
N SER A 237 -30.74 8.16 -7.40
CA SER A 237 -32.15 8.22 -7.02
C SER A 237 -32.57 9.57 -6.44
N SER A 238 -31.69 10.57 -6.51
CA SER A 238 -31.88 11.83 -5.78
C SER A 238 -32.05 13.07 -6.68
N PRO A 239 -32.85 14.07 -6.24
CA PRO A 239 -33.11 15.28 -7.01
C PRO A 239 -31.86 16.17 -7.14
N VAL A 240 -31.90 17.12 -8.09
CA VAL A 240 -30.85 18.13 -8.31
C VAL A 240 -30.74 19.14 -7.16
N SER A 241 -31.84 19.39 -6.44
CA SER A 241 -31.92 20.42 -5.41
C SER A 241 -32.99 20.07 -4.38
N PRO A 242 -32.79 20.39 -3.09
CA PRO A 242 -31.58 20.99 -2.51
C PRO A 242 -30.41 19.99 -2.41
N SER A 243 -29.16 20.46 -2.50
CA SER A 243 -27.95 19.62 -2.62
C SER A 243 -27.75 18.63 -1.47
N TYR A 244 -28.23 18.95 -0.26
CA TYR A 244 -28.17 18.03 0.87
C TYR A 244 -29.06 16.79 0.68
N ASN A 245 -30.09 16.85 -0.17
CA ASN A 245 -30.93 15.70 -0.53
C ASN A 245 -30.40 14.88 -1.72
N CYS A 246 -29.14 15.09 -2.12
CA CYS A 246 -28.49 14.28 -3.15
C CYS A 246 -27.92 12.97 -2.56
N ASN A 247 -27.71 11.94 -3.38
CA ASN A 247 -27.00 10.74 -2.91
C ASN A 247 -25.56 11.15 -2.57
N GLN A 248 -25.10 10.89 -1.35
CA GLN A 248 -23.77 11.32 -0.91
C GLN A 248 -22.81 10.14 -0.92
N VAL A 249 -21.77 10.22 -1.75
CA VAL A 249 -20.75 9.17 -1.86
C VAL A 249 -19.83 9.21 -0.66
N PHE A 250 -19.43 10.41 -0.27
CA PHE A 250 -18.83 10.69 1.03
C PHE A 250 -19.32 12.05 1.53
N SER A 251 -19.42 12.19 2.84
CA SER A 251 -19.71 13.48 3.46
C SER A 251 -19.38 13.50 4.95
N ASN A 252 -19.14 14.68 5.50
CA ASN A 252 -19.19 14.89 6.94
C ASN A 252 -20.66 14.97 7.43
N ALA A 253 -20.87 14.83 8.74
CA ALA A 253 -22.20 14.81 9.34
C ALA A 253 -23.09 16.04 9.06
N LEU A 254 -22.49 17.19 8.73
CA LEU A 254 -23.20 18.44 8.48
C LEU A 254 -23.29 18.82 6.99
N HIS A 255 -22.73 18.00 6.10
CA HIS A 255 -22.77 18.17 4.63
C HIS A 255 -21.98 19.36 4.08
N ASP A 256 -21.18 20.00 4.92
CA ASP A 256 -20.30 21.09 4.52
C ASP A 256 -19.08 20.62 3.74
N LEU A 257 -18.75 19.33 3.82
CA LEU A 257 -17.81 18.63 2.98
C LEU A 257 -18.50 17.42 2.38
N ALA A 258 -18.64 17.37 1.05
CA ALA A 258 -19.28 16.24 0.40
C ALA A 258 -18.87 16.05 -1.07
N MET A 259 -18.98 14.80 -1.51
CA MET A 259 -19.16 14.45 -2.92
C MET A 259 -20.57 13.89 -3.09
N ILE A 260 -21.36 14.53 -3.94
CA ILE A 260 -22.77 14.18 -4.16
C ILE A 260 -23.04 13.81 -5.61
N LEU A 261 -24.05 12.96 -5.81
CA LEU A 261 -24.58 12.55 -7.10
C LEU A 261 -26.02 13.04 -7.24
N ASP A 262 -26.38 13.56 -8.39
CA ASP A 262 -27.77 13.94 -8.69
C ASP A 262 -28.30 13.35 -10.00
N ASN A 263 -29.63 13.39 -10.15
CA ASN A 263 -30.39 12.69 -11.19
C ASN A 263 -30.07 13.09 -12.64
N THR A 264 -29.24 14.10 -12.87
CA THR A 264 -28.56 14.31 -14.15
C THR A 264 -27.16 13.76 -13.98
N PRO A 265 -26.90 12.46 -14.25
CA PRO A 265 -25.75 11.71 -13.73
C PRO A 265 -24.45 12.52 -13.71
N ARG A 266 -24.17 13.15 -12.57
CA ARG A 266 -23.06 14.10 -12.41
C ARG A 266 -22.61 14.13 -10.96
N ILE A 267 -21.32 14.41 -10.81
CA ILE A 267 -20.69 14.63 -9.52
C ILE A 267 -20.72 16.12 -9.22
N ARG A 268 -21.03 16.47 -7.97
CA ARG A 268 -20.78 17.81 -7.43
C ARG A 268 -19.94 17.68 -6.17
N SER A 269 -18.90 18.49 -6.07
CA SER A 269 -18.17 18.68 -4.81
C SER A 269 -18.83 19.77 -4.01
N PHE A 270 -18.75 19.68 -2.69
CA PHE A 270 -19.25 20.69 -1.78
C PHE A 270 -18.20 20.96 -0.70
N ALA A 271 -17.85 22.24 -0.52
CA ALA A 271 -17.05 22.74 0.60
C ALA A 271 -17.65 24.08 1.08
N ASP A 272 -18.06 24.16 2.34
CA ASP A 272 -18.63 25.35 2.99
C ASP A 272 -19.65 26.11 2.12
N ASN A 273 -20.70 25.40 1.71
CA ASN A 273 -21.81 25.92 0.91
C ASN A 273 -21.48 26.33 -0.55
N ALA A 274 -20.23 26.16 -0.99
CA ALA A 274 -19.83 26.32 -2.38
C ALA A 274 -19.74 24.98 -3.09
N SER A 275 -20.40 24.85 -4.23
CA SER A 275 -20.30 23.68 -5.09
C SER A 275 -19.30 23.88 -6.22
N THR A 276 -18.48 22.91 -6.59
CA THR A 276 -17.74 22.99 -7.87
C THR A 276 -18.67 22.86 -9.07
N ASN A 277 -18.18 23.24 -10.26
CA ASN A 277 -18.81 22.82 -11.51
C ASN A 277 -18.98 21.30 -11.58
N ASN A 278 -20.02 20.87 -12.28
CA ASN A 278 -20.44 19.48 -12.34
C ASN A 278 -19.52 18.67 -13.26
N HIS A 279 -19.16 17.47 -12.84
CA HIS A 279 -18.54 16.47 -13.73
C HIS A 279 -19.60 15.48 -14.18
N ASN A 280 -19.93 15.47 -15.47
CA ASN A 280 -20.87 14.49 -16.01
C ASN A 280 -20.25 13.09 -15.96
N ILE A 281 -21.04 12.12 -15.54
CA ILE A 281 -20.65 10.71 -15.47
C ILE A 281 -21.68 9.83 -16.18
N ALA A 282 -21.28 8.63 -16.53
CA ALA A 282 -22.20 7.56 -16.91
C ALA A 282 -22.35 6.57 -15.75
N LEU A 283 -23.55 6.00 -15.60
CA LEU A 283 -23.76 4.89 -14.69
C LEU A 283 -22.93 3.68 -15.13
N ASN A 284 -22.51 2.86 -14.17
CA ASN A 284 -21.71 1.65 -14.36
C ASN A 284 -20.33 1.88 -15.01
N THR A 285 -19.87 3.12 -15.09
CA THR A 285 -18.54 3.50 -15.57
C THR A 285 -17.64 3.84 -14.38
N TRP A 286 -16.40 3.35 -14.42
CA TRP A 286 -15.40 3.62 -13.39
C TRP A 286 -14.73 4.96 -13.61
N TYR A 287 -14.47 5.66 -12.51
CA TYR A 287 -13.82 6.96 -12.50
C TYR A 287 -12.79 7.05 -11.37
N VAL A 288 -11.72 7.80 -11.64
CA VAL A 288 -10.88 8.39 -10.60
C VAL A 288 -11.37 9.82 -10.40
N TYR A 289 -11.90 10.11 -9.22
CA TYR A 289 -12.32 11.46 -8.87
C TYR A 289 -11.34 12.07 -7.87
N GLU A 290 -10.97 13.32 -8.10
CA GLU A 290 -10.12 14.10 -7.24
C GLU A 290 -10.86 15.37 -6.80
N MET A 291 -10.71 15.71 -5.53
CA MET A 291 -11.26 16.92 -4.92
C MET A 291 -10.19 17.53 -4.01
N ARG A 292 -9.93 18.82 -4.15
CA ARG A 292 -8.90 19.53 -3.39
C ARG A 292 -9.42 20.86 -2.88
N LEU A 293 -9.04 21.21 -1.66
CA LEU A 293 -9.23 22.53 -1.07
C LEU A 293 -7.87 23.21 -0.93
N GLY A 294 -7.78 24.47 -1.33
CA GLY A 294 -6.60 25.28 -1.10
C GLY A 294 -6.76 26.70 -1.62
N GLY A 295 -6.18 27.68 -0.93
CA GLY A 295 -6.16 29.07 -1.40
C GLY A 295 -7.53 29.73 -1.54
N GLY A 296 -8.52 29.31 -0.73
CA GLY A 296 -9.91 29.83 -0.79
C GLY A 296 -10.73 29.27 -1.96
N ASN A 297 -10.25 28.20 -2.59
CA ASN A 297 -10.93 27.56 -3.70
C ASN A 297 -11.06 26.06 -3.44
N ILE A 298 -12.17 25.52 -3.95
CA ILE A 298 -12.37 24.09 -4.13
C ILE A 298 -12.08 23.76 -5.59
N TYR A 299 -11.30 22.71 -5.80
CA TYR A 299 -10.89 22.16 -7.07
C TYR A 299 -11.44 20.74 -7.18
N ALA A 300 -11.82 20.34 -8.39
CA ALA A 300 -12.16 18.96 -8.65
C ALA A 300 -11.82 18.57 -10.08
N SER A 301 -11.41 17.33 -10.25
CA SER A 301 -11.13 16.75 -11.56
C SER A 301 -11.60 15.30 -11.65
N LEU A 302 -11.90 14.89 -12.88
CA LEU A 302 -12.33 13.54 -13.19
C LEU A 302 -11.31 12.89 -14.14
N ASN A 303 -10.83 11.70 -13.79
CA ASN A 303 -9.80 10.96 -14.52
C ASN A 303 -8.54 11.82 -14.72
N GLY A 304 -7.88 11.70 -15.87
CA GLY A 304 -6.71 12.50 -16.25
C GLY A 304 -7.01 13.95 -16.67
N ASN A 305 -8.26 14.42 -16.55
CA ASN A 305 -8.62 15.77 -16.98
C ASN A 305 -8.13 16.85 -16.00
N ALA A 306 -8.09 18.09 -16.49
CA ALA A 306 -7.73 19.27 -15.70
C ALA A 306 -8.74 19.56 -14.58
N GLU A 307 -8.26 20.17 -13.49
CA GLU A 307 -9.11 20.66 -12.41
C GLU A 307 -10.03 21.80 -12.87
N ILE A 308 -11.25 21.78 -12.37
CA ILE A 308 -12.16 22.92 -12.41
C ILE A 308 -12.22 23.49 -10.99
N SER A 309 -12.16 24.81 -10.87
CA SER A 309 -12.21 25.49 -9.57
C SER A 309 -13.42 26.37 -9.40
N GLN A 310 -13.85 26.51 -8.15
CA GLN A 310 -14.82 27.51 -7.72
C GLN A 310 -14.38 28.11 -6.39
N VAL A 311 -14.70 29.38 -6.17
CA VAL A 311 -14.46 30.05 -4.89
C VAL A 311 -15.31 29.35 -3.82
N CYS A 312 -14.69 29.04 -2.69
CA CYS A 312 -15.35 28.53 -1.51
C CYS A 312 -14.74 29.19 -0.27
N ALA A 313 -15.39 29.07 0.88
CA ALA A 313 -14.73 29.37 2.14
C ALA A 313 -14.03 28.11 2.68
N ASN A 314 -13.32 28.27 3.79
CA ASN A 314 -12.66 27.16 4.48
C ASN A 314 -13.71 26.20 5.03
N ILE A 315 -13.38 24.92 5.19
CA ILE A 315 -14.29 23.94 5.80
C ILE A 315 -14.45 24.16 7.33
N SER A 316 -14.07 25.35 7.85
CA SER A 316 -14.24 25.79 9.25
C SER A 316 -15.59 26.40 9.58
N GLY A 317 -16.43 26.61 8.57
CA GLY A 317 -17.86 26.81 8.73
C GLY A 317 -18.32 28.24 8.77
N GLY A 318 -19.22 28.55 7.84
CA GLY A 318 -20.09 29.71 7.91
C GLY A 318 -21.26 29.60 8.91
N PHE A 319 -21.32 28.58 9.79
CA PHE A 319 -22.40 28.40 10.76
C PHE A 319 -21.89 28.08 12.18
N GLU A 320 -22.68 28.48 13.18
CA GLU A 320 -22.40 28.47 14.63
C GLU A 320 -22.18 27.06 15.26
N TRP A 321 -22.03 26.01 14.45
CA TRP A 321 -21.80 24.64 14.88
C TRP A 321 -20.44 24.16 14.36
N ASN A 322 -19.53 23.79 15.27
CA ASN A 322 -18.15 23.47 14.94
C ASN A 322 -18.05 22.23 14.01
N ILE A 323 -17.80 22.47 12.72
CA ILE A 323 -17.71 21.47 11.64
C ILE A 323 -16.62 20.42 11.90
N TYR A 324 -15.56 20.78 12.62
CA TYR A 324 -14.46 19.85 12.92
C TYR A 324 -14.83 18.78 13.92
N ALA A 325 -15.91 18.91 14.68
CA ALA A 325 -16.36 17.90 15.62
C ALA A 325 -17.22 16.80 14.98
N THR A 326 -17.21 16.69 13.64
CA THR A 326 -18.11 15.79 12.91
C THR A 326 -17.38 14.60 12.32
N PRO A 327 -17.99 13.40 12.34
CA PRO A 327 -17.45 12.21 11.68
C PRO A 327 -17.58 12.31 10.16
N MET A 328 -16.78 11.51 9.45
CA MET A 328 -16.90 11.31 8.01
C MET A 328 -17.59 9.98 7.67
N PHE A 329 -18.44 10.03 6.66
CA PHE A 329 -19.21 8.90 6.15
C PHE A 329 -18.79 8.55 4.72
N LEU A 330 -18.77 7.26 4.41
CA LEU A 330 -18.77 6.73 3.05
C LEU A 330 -20.11 6.02 2.79
N GLY A 331 -20.71 6.25 1.63
CA GLY A 331 -21.98 5.66 1.21
C GLY A 331 -23.23 6.42 1.68
N SER A 332 -23.08 7.44 2.51
CA SER A 332 -24.18 8.28 2.95
C SER A 332 -23.73 9.67 3.36
N GLY A 333 -24.71 10.56 3.55
CA GLY A 333 -24.57 11.73 4.41
C GLY A 333 -24.81 11.35 5.87
N TYR A 334 -25.51 12.19 6.64
CA TYR A 334 -25.93 11.87 8.00
C TYR A 334 -26.95 10.72 7.93
N PRO A 335 -26.61 9.51 8.40
CA PRO A 335 -27.45 8.34 8.22
C PRO A 335 -28.83 8.54 8.84
N GLY A 336 -29.88 8.09 8.16
CA GLY A 336 -31.27 8.25 8.59
C GLY A 336 -31.88 9.62 8.30
N SER A 337 -31.07 10.65 8.02
CA SER A 337 -31.55 11.98 7.61
C SER A 337 -31.33 12.25 6.13
N LEU A 338 -30.29 11.66 5.53
CA LEU A 338 -29.90 11.91 4.14
C LEU A 338 -29.83 10.65 3.27
N PRO A 339 -29.86 10.81 1.93
CA PRO A 339 -29.88 9.67 1.00
C PRO A 339 -28.56 8.89 0.99
N TYR A 340 -28.70 7.58 0.89
CA TYR A 340 -27.62 6.62 0.71
C TYR A 340 -27.22 6.53 -0.77
N ALA A 341 -25.94 6.29 -1.06
CA ALA A 341 -25.44 6.18 -2.42
C ALA A 341 -25.38 4.71 -2.88
N ASN A 342 -25.86 4.45 -4.10
CA ASN A 342 -25.72 3.14 -4.74
C ASN A 342 -24.46 3.14 -5.62
N VAL A 343 -23.33 2.78 -5.02
CA VAL A 343 -21.99 2.93 -5.62
C VAL A 343 -21.10 1.75 -5.28
N ASP A 344 -20.13 1.49 -6.15
CA ASP A 344 -18.98 0.67 -5.79
C ASP A 344 -17.76 1.57 -5.60
N ILE A 345 -16.98 1.33 -4.55
CA ILE A 345 -15.73 2.04 -4.24
C ILE A 345 -14.57 1.04 -4.24
N GLY A 346 -13.55 1.34 -5.05
CA GLY A 346 -12.31 0.55 -5.16
C GLY A 346 -11.22 1.04 -4.21
N GLU A 347 -11.04 2.36 -4.10
CA GLU A 347 -9.98 2.98 -3.30
C GLU A 347 -10.40 4.39 -2.85
N PHE A 348 -10.01 4.79 -1.65
CA PHE A 348 -10.26 6.11 -1.08
C PHE A 348 -9.00 6.61 -0.39
N ILE A 349 -8.55 7.82 -0.74
CA ILE A 349 -7.28 8.40 -0.27
C ILE A 349 -7.53 9.83 0.21
N CYS A 350 -6.99 10.20 1.36
CA CYS A 350 -7.10 11.53 1.93
C CYS A 350 -5.73 12.08 2.32
N TYR A 351 -5.51 13.35 1.99
CA TYR A 351 -4.39 14.16 2.45
C TYR A 351 -4.90 15.38 3.21
N ASN A 352 -4.27 15.72 4.33
CA ASN A 352 -4.58 16.91 5.14
C ASN A 352 -3.92 18.20 4.62
N ARG A 353 -3.59 18.23 3.33
CA ARG A 353 -3.02 19.39 2.65
C ARG A 353 -3.48 19.46 1.20
N SER A 354 -3.31 20.63 0.61
CA SER A 354 -3.42 20.80 -0.83
C SER A 354 -2.19 20.17 -1.49
N LEU A 355 -2.37 19.08 -2.24
CA LEU A 355 -1.31 18.52 -3.07
C LEU A 355 -0.99 19.47 -4.23
N SER A 356 0.27 19.42 -4.70
CA SER A 356 0.70 20.11 -5.91
C SER A 356 0.21 19.38 -7.18
N PRO A 357 0.17 20.04 -8.35
CA PRO A 357 -0.21 19.38 -9.60
C PRO A 357 0.64 18.15 -9.95
N THR A 358 1.93 18.18 -9.60
CA THR A 358 2.84 17.03 -9.78
C THR A 358 2.43 15.86 -8.90
N GLU A 359 2.16 16.11 -7.62
CA GLU A 359 1.74 15.09 -6.65
C GLU A 359 0.36 14.50 -7.00
N ILE A 360 -0.59 15.33 -7.43
CA ILE A 360 -1.88 14.88 -7.96
C ILE A 360 -1.67 13.94 -9.15
N SER A 361 -0.78 14.30 -10.07
CA SER A 361 -0.46 13.47 -11.23
C SER A 361 0.15 12.13 -10.83
N GLN A 362 1.01 12.10 -9.80
CA GLN A 362 1.58 10.86 -9.27
C GLN A 362 0.49 9.92 -8.71
N ILE A 363 -0.44 10.44 -7.90
CA ILE A 363 -1.54 9.64 -7.34
C ILE A 363 -2.48 9.14 -8.43
N LYS A 364 -2.85 10.00 -9.37
CA LYS A 364 -3.68 9.63 -10.52
C LYS A 364 -3.03 8.54 -11.38
N ASN A 365 -1.73 8.62 -11.63
CA ASN A 365 -0.99 7.59 -12.36
C ASN A 365 -0.93 6.27 -11.60
N TYR A 366 -0.76 6.31 -10.27
CA TYR A 366 -0.84 5.10 -9.43
C TYR A 366 -2.23 4.46 -9.50
N LEU A 367 -3.30 5.24 -9.34
CA LEU A 367 -4.68 4.73 -9.42
C LEU A 367 -4.98 4.18 -10.81
N ASN A 368 -4.56 4.87 -11.87
CA ASN A 368 -4.80 4.40 -13.23
C ASN A 368 -3.94 3.18 -13.59
N GLY A 369 -2.69 3.10 -13.13
CA GLY A 369 -1.85 1.91 -13.29
C GLY A 369 -2.42 0.69 -12.58
N ARG A 370 -3.07 0.90 -11.43
CA ARG A 370 -3.72 -0.16 -10.64
C ARG A 370 -5.04 -0.64 -11.25
N TYR A 371 -5.86 0.27 -11.75
CA TYR A 371 -7.26 -0.03 -12.12
C TYR A 371 -7.57 0.07 -13.61
N ALA A 372 -6.65 0.56 -14.44
CA ALA A 372 -6.80 0.72 -15.89
C ALA A 372 -8.10 1.43 -16.30
N ILE A 373 -8.35 2.62 -15.74
CA ILE A 373 -9.62 3.33 -15.89
C ILE A 373 -9.64 4.23 -17.13
N TYR A 374 -8.53 4.87 -17.48
CA TYR A 374 -8.48 5.82 -18.59
C TYR A 374 -7.14 5.88 -19.33
#